data_AF-A0A7Y7Y304-F1
#
_entry.id   AF-A0A7Y7Y304-F1
#
_cell.length_a   1.000
_cell.length_b   1.000
_cell.length_c   1.000
_cell.angle_alpha   90.00
_cell.angle_beta   90.00
_cell.angle_gamma   90.00
#
_symmetry.space_group_name_H-M   'P 1'
#
loop_
_entity.id
_entity.type
_entity.pdbx_description
1 polymer ?
#
loop_
_entity_poly.entity_id
_entity_poly.type
_entity_poly.pdbx_seq_one_letter_code
_entity_poly.pdbx_strand_id
1 'polypeptide(L)'
;MLLRGLTWLVLFQLLGTAINHLCVPMLPGPIIGLLLLLAFLMVRGEVGAPLSEAASSLLRYLPLLLVPPAVGVMVYATEIAANFWAIAGSLVLSVLISMALAGVLMNWLVQRKDRREGKP
;
A
#
# COMPACT_ATOMS: atom_id res chain seq x y z
N MET A 1 -4.04 -3.82 25.23
CA MET A 1 -2.85 -3.65 24.37
C MET A 1 -3.28 -3.25 22.95
N LEU A 2 -4.19 -4.00 22.33
CA LEU A 2 -4.89 -3.66 21.07
C LEU A 2 -5.45 -2.23 20.96
N LEU A 3 -6.23 -1.77 21.94
CA LEU A 3 -6.86 -0.43 21.91
C LEU A 3 -5.82 0.67 21.70
N ARG A 4 -4.65 0.57 22.36
CA ARG A 4 -3.56 1.54 22.24
C ARG A 4 -2.99 1.56 20.83
N GLY A 5 -2.84 0.39 20.19
CA GLY A 5 -2.41 0.29 18.79
C GLY A 5 -3.44 0.84 17.82
N LEU A 6 -4.72 0.53 18.03
CA LEU A 6 -5.82 1.04 17.22
C LEU A 6 -5.93 2.56 17.33
N THR A 7 -5.78 3.13 18.53
CA THR A 7 -5.73 4.60 18.72
C THR A 7 -4.62 5.22 17.91
N TRP A 8 -3.42 4.61 17.87
CA TRP A 8 -2.33 5.10 17.02
C TRP A 8 -2.68 5.03 15.53
N LEU A 9 -3.21 3.89 15.06
CA LEU A 9 -3.65 3.75 13.66
C LEU A 9 -4.71 4.81 13.28
N VAL A 10 -5.73 4.98 14.12
CA VAL A 10 -6.81 5.94 13.92
C VAL A 10 -6.31 7.38 14.03
N LEU A 11 -5.39 7.68 14.94
CA LEU A 11 -4.81 9.02 15.06
C LEU A 11 -4.09 9.42 13.78
N PHE A 12 -3.20 8.57 13.26
CA PHE A 12 -2.50 8.84 12.01
C PHE A 12 -3.45 8.86 10.81
N GLN A 13 -4.48 8.01 10.81
CA GLN A 13 -5.55 8.05 9.82
C GLN A 13 -6.28 9.39 9.81
N LEU A 14 -6.64 9.93 10.97
CA LEU A 14 -7.33 11.22 11.10
C LEU A 14 -6.42 12.39 10.68
N LEU A 15 -5.14 12.35 11.05
CA LEU A 15 -4.15 13.31 10.58
C LEU A 15 -4.02 13.27 9.05
N GLY A 16 -3.94 12.07 8.47
CA GLY A 16 -3.92 11.88 7.02
C GLY A 16 -5.17 12.42 6.34
N THR A 17 -6.35 12.21 6.91
CA THR A 17 -7.62 12.77 6.41
C THR A 17 -7.66 14.30 6.51
N ALA A 18 -7.14 14.88 7.60
CA ALA A 18 -7.04 16.33 7.73
C ALA A 18 -6.11 16.92 6.65
N ILE A 19 -4.97 16.28 6.39
CA ILE A 19 -4.03 16.70 5.34
C ILE A 19 -4.62 16.50 3.94
N ASN A 20 -5.35 15.41 3.71
CA ASN A 20 -6.06 15.18 2.45
C ASN A 20 -6.98 16.37 2.12
N HIS A 21 -7.78 16.82 3.08
CA HIS A 21 -8.68 17.95 2.87
C HIS A 21 -7.99 19.30 2.67
N LEU A 22 -6.81 19.51 3.26
CA LEU A 22 -6.11 20.80 3.24
C LEU A 22 -5.09 20.93 2.10
N CYS A 23 -4.33 19.87 1.81
CA CYS A 23 -3.15 19.95 0.93
C CYS A 23 -3.25 19.06 -0.31
N VAL A 24 -3.79 17.83 -0.19
CA VAL A 24 -3.71 16.83 -1.27
C VAL A 24 -5.03 16.05 -1.42
N PRO A 25 -6.08 16.67 -1.99
CA PRO A 25 -7.41 16.06 -2.09
C PRO A 25 -7.44 14.82 -3.00
N MET A 26 -6.49 14.70 -3.92
CA MET A 26 -6.38 13.58 -4.86
C MET A 26 -6.00 12.25 -4.19
N LEU A 27 -5.32 12.29 -3.04
CA LEU A 27 -4.85 11.08 -2.34
C LEU A 27 -5.78 10.72 -1.17
N PRO A 28 -6.33 9.50 -1.10
CA PRO A 28 -7.14 9.06 0.02
C PRO A 28 -6.44 9.30 1.37
N GLY A 29 -7.16 9.88 2.33
CA GLY A 29 -6.68 10.12 3.71
C GLY A 29 -5.95 8.92 4.35
N PRO A 30 -6.42 7.66 4.19
CA PRO A 30 -5.71 6.49 4.70
C PRO A 30 -4.29 6.28 4.18
N ILE A 31 -4.05 6.60 2.91
CA ILE A 31 -2.72 6.46 2.31
C ILE A 31 -1.77 7.49 2.91
N ILE A 32 -2.24 8.73 3.11
CA ILE A 32 -1.46 9.78 3.76
C ILE A 32 -1.16 9.41 5.21
N GLY A 33 -2.16 8.92 5.96
CA GLY A 33 -1.98 8.48 7.34
C GLY A 33 -0.95 7.35 7.47
N LEU A 34 -0.95 6.40 6.53
CA LEU A 34 0.05 5.33 6.46
C LEU A 34 1.46 5.89 6.24
N LEU A 35 1.63 6.85 5.32
CA LEU A 35 2.93 7.47 5.05
C LEU A 35 3.45 8.27 6.26
N LEU A 36 2.57 8.98 6.97
CA LEU A 36 2.92 9.69 8.21
C LEU A 36 3.34 8.71 9.30
N LEU A 37 2.58 7.62 9.49
CA LEU A 37 2.92 6.58 10.45
C LEU A 37 4.26 5.92 10.10
N LEU A 38 4.50 5.65 8.81
CA LEU A 38 5.77 5.11 8.35
C LEU A 38 6.93 6.06 8.65
N ALA A 39 6.79 7.34 8.32
CA ALA A 39 7.79 8.36 8.64
C ALA A 39 8.07 8.43 10.15
N PHE A 40 7.03 8.40 10.97
CA PHE A 40 7.15 8.36 12.42
C PHE A 40 7.89 7.11 12.91
N LEU A 41 7.56 5.93 12.38
CA LEU A 41 8.22 4.67 12.75
C LEU A 41 9.68 4.63 12.29
N MET A 42 10.01 5.22 11.13
CA MET A 42 11.41 5.34 10.69
C MET A 42 12.23 6.20 11.67
N VAL A 43 11.68 7.31 12.15
CA VAL A 43 12.34 8.16 13.16
C VAL A 43 12.46 7.43 14.50
N ARG A 44 11.45 6.64 14.87
CA ARG A 44 11.43 5.90 16.13
C ARG A 44 12.31 4.64 16.13
N GLY A 45 12.56 4.05 14.96
CA GLY A 45 13.39 2.86 14.78
C GLY A 45 12.79 1.53 15.23
N GLU A 46 11.58 1.53 15.81
CA GLU A 46 10.92 0.34 16.34
C GLU A 46 9.39 0.38 16.16
N VAL A 47 8.81 -0.79 15.93
CA VAL A 47 7.35 -0.98 15.90
C VAL A 47 6.90 -1.48 17.27
N GLY A 48 6.13 -0.68 18.00
CA GLY A 48 5.62 -1.10 19.30
C GLY A 48 4.68 -2.31 19.19
N ALA A 49 4.84 -3.29 20.09
CA ALA A 49 3.97 -4.47 20.20
C ALA A 49 2.45 -4.19 20.08
N PRO A 50 1.86 -3.17 20.76
CA PRO A 50 0.42 -2.92 20.63
C PRO A 50 0.00 -2.48 19.22
N LEU A 51 0.86 -1.78 18.49
CA LEU A 51 0.59 -1.34 17.11
C LEU A 51 0.61 -2.53 16.16
N SER A 52 1.58 -3.43 16.31
CA SER A 52 1.67 -4.67 15.54
C SER A 52 0.44 -5.55 15.77
N GLU A 53 0.04 -5.74 17.03
CA GLU A 53 -1.13 -6.55 17.40
C GLU A 53 -2.43 -6.00 16.78
N ALA A 54 -2.61 -4.68 16.80
CA ALA A 54 -3.77 -4.01 16.20
C ALA A 54 -3.77 -4.13 14.67
N ALA A 55 -2.62 -3.92 14.01
CA ALA A 55 -2.50 -4.04 12.57
C ALA A 55 -2.76 -5.49 12.10
N SER A 56 -2.20 -6.49 12.78
CA SER A 56 -2.44 -7.91 12.49
C SER A 56 -3.91 -8.30 12.66
N SER A 57 -4.57 -7.75 13.67
CA SER A 57 -6.01 -7.97 13.87
C SER A 57 -6.83 -7.39 12.71
N LEU A 58 -6.49 -6.18 12.24
CA LEU A 58 -7.18 -5.54 11.11
C LEU A 58 -6.93 -6.27 9.78
N LEU A 59 -5.71 -6.78 9.58
CA LEU A 59 -5.34 -7.60 8.42
C LEU A 59 -6.20 -8.86 8.28
N ARG A 60 -6.67 -9.45 9.40
CA ARG A 60 -7.62 -10.57 9.36
C ARG A 60 -8.95 -10.19 8.71
N TYR A 61 -9.34 -8.93 8.79
CA TYR A 61 -10.55 -8.37 8.19
C TYR A 61 -10.28 -7.68 6.85
N LEU A 62 -9.07 -7.79 6.29
CA LEU A 62 -8.73 -7.22 4.99
C LEU A 62 -9.73 -7.59 3.87
N PRO A 63 -10.28 -8.82 3.79
CA PRO A 63 -11.32 -9.12 2.80
C PRO A 63 -12.53 -8.20 2.91
N LEU A 64 -12.97 -7.85 4.13
CA LEU A 64 -14.07 -6.90 4.34
C LEU A 64 -13.69 -5.49 3.91
N LEU A 65 -12.44 -5.08 4.14
CA LEU A 65 -11.93 -3.77 3.71
C LEU A 65 -11.80 -3.63 2.19
N LEU A 66 -11.66 -4.75 1.47
CA LEU A 66 -11.60 -4.81 0.01
C LEU A 66 -12.98 -4.87 -0.67
N VAL A 67 -14.06 -5.07 0.10
CA VAL A 67 -15.43 -5.09 -0.45
C VAL A 67 -15.81 -3.76 -1.11
N PRO A 68 -15.63 -2.58 -0.49
CA PRO A 68 -16.04 -1.32 -1.13
C PRO A 68 -15.34 -1.04 -2.47
N PRO A 69 -14.00 -1.23 -2.60
CA PRO A 69 -13.32 -1.18 -3.89
C PRO A 69 -13.87 -2.20 -4.90
N ALA A 70 -14.10 -3.45 -4.47
CA ALA A 70 -14.59 -4.51 -5.35
C ALA A 70 -16.00 -4.20 -5.88
N VAL A 71 -16.92 -3.76 -5.02
CA VAL A 71 -18.28 -3.35 -5.40
C VAL A 71 -18.24 -2.13 -6.33
N GLY A 72 -17.30 -1.20 -6.13
CA GLY A 72 -17.09 -0.08 -7.04
C GLY A 72 -16.75 -0.51 -8.47
N VAL A 73 -15.97 -1.58 -8.63
CA VAL A 73 -15.67 -2.17 -9.95
C VAL A 73 -16.90 -2.82 -10.57
N MET A 74 -17.76 -3.45 -9.77
CA MET A 74 -18.99 -4.11 -10.27
C MET A 74 -19.98 -3.15 -10.93
N VAL A 75 -19.91 -1.85 -10.64
CA VAL A 75 -20.70 -0.82 -11.33
C VAL A 75 -20.45 -0.82 -12.84
N TYR A 76 -19.24 -1.21 -13.27
CA TYR A 76 -18.84 -1.27 -14.68
C TYR A 76 -18.80 -2.70 -15.23
N ALA A 77 -19.52 -3.64 -14.60
CA ALA A 77 -19.43 -5.06 -14.94
C ALA A 77 -19.82 -5.35 -16.40
N THR A 78 -20.80 -4.62 -16.95
CA THR A 78 -21.25 -4.75 -18.34
C THR A 78 -20.17 -4.36 -19.35
N GLU A 79 -19.47 -3.26 -19.09
CA GLU A 79 -18.40 -2.71 -19.90
C GLU A 79 -17.17 -3.61 -19.84
N ILE A 80 -16.88 -4.14 -18.64
CA ILE A 80 -15.82 -5.11 -18.41
C ILE A 80 -16.10 -6.40 -19.18
N ALA A 81 -17.34 -6.90 -19.16
CA ALA A 81 -17.72 -8.10 -19.91
C ALA A 81 -17.59 -7.89 -21.43
N ALA A 82 -18.02 -6.74 -21.94
CA ALA A 82 -17.91 -6.41 -23.36
C ALA A 82 -16.44 -6.31 -23.83
N ASN A 83 -15.54 -5.83 -22.97
CA ASN A 83 -14.12 -5.63 -23.29
C ASN A 83 -13.19 -6.63 -22.59
N PHE A 84 -13.73 -7.78 -22.18
CA PHE A 84 -13.04 -8.73 -21.29
C PHE A 84 -11.64 -9.10 -21.78
N TRP A 85 -11.51 -9.44 -23.07
CA TRP A 85 -10.22 -9.85 -23.65
C TRP A 85 -9.20 -8.72 -23.68
N ALA A 86 -9.63 -7.49 -23.98
CA ALA A 86 -8.75 -6.32 -23.98
C ALA A 86 -8.25 -6.01 -22.56
N ILE A 87 -9.16 -6.03 -21.58
CA ILE A 87 -8.84 -5.79 -20.17
C ILE A 87 -7.92 -6.88 -19.64
N ALA A 88 -8.29 -8.16 -19.80
CA ALA A 88 -7.50 -9.30 -19.34
C ALA A 88 -6.10 -9.29 -19.98
N GLY A 89 -6.03 -9.08 -21.30
CA GLY A 89 -4.76 -8.97 -22.03
C GLY A 89 -3.89 -7.83 -21.50
N SER A 90 -4.46 -6.63 -21.35
CA SER A 90 -3.73 -5.47 -20.81
C SER A 90 -3.27 -5.69 -19.37
N LEU A 91 -4.10 -6.33 -18.53
CA LEU A 91 -3.81 -6.55 -17.13
C LEU A 91 -2.66 -7.56 -16.98
N VAL A 92 -2.76 -8.70 -17.65
CA VAL A 92 -1.71 -9.73 -17.62
C VAL A 92 -0.40 -9.17 -18.18
N LEU A 93 -0.45 -8.51 -19.35
CA LEU A 93 0.74 -7.95 -19.97
C LEU A 93 1.37 -6.87 -19.10
N SER A 94 0.57 -5.96 -18.53
CA SER A 94 1.09 -4.91 -17.65
C SER A 94 1.76 -5.48 -16.41
N VAL A 95 1.15 -6.49 -15.76
CA VAL A 95 1.71 -7.14 -14.57
C VAL A 95 3.02 -7.85 -14.91
N LEU A 96 3.07 -8.61 -16.01
CA LEU A 96 4.29 -9.29 -16.45
C LEU A 96 5.42 -8.31 -16.75
N ILE A 97 5.13 -7.21 -17.47
CA ILE A 97 6.10 -6.17 -17.78
C ILE A 97 6.58 -5.48 -16.49
N SER A 98 5.67 -5.04 -15.62
CA SER A 98 6.02 -4.40 -14.35
C SER A 98 6.86 -5.32 -13.46
N MET A 99 6.53 -6.60 -13.39
CA MET A 99 7.27 -7.57 -12.59
C MET A 99 8.68 -7.83 -13.17
N ALA A 100 8.80 -7.97 -14.49
CA ALA A 100 10.10 -8.10 -15.16
C ALA A 100 10.97 -6.85 -14.93
N LEU A 101 10.41 -5.65 -15.10
CA LEU A 101 11.10 -4.39 -14.86
C LEU A 101 11.54 -4.24 -13.40
N ALA A 102 10.67 -4.56 -12.45
CA ALA A 102 11.01 -4.54 -11.03
C ALA A 102 12.14 -5.52 -10.70
N GLY A 103 12.11 -6.73 -11.28
CA GLY A 103 13.17 -7.72 -11.15
C GLY A 103 14.51 -7.25 -11.73
N VAL A 104 14.51 -6.70 -12.94
CA VAL A 104 15.70 -6.12 -13.58
C VAL A 104 16.25 -4.96 -12.75
N LEU A 105 15.39 -4.07 -12.28
CA LEU A 105 15.78 -2.93 -11.46
C LEU A 105 16.39 -3.37 -10.13
N MET A 106 15.79 -4.35 -9.45
CA MET A 106 16.36 -4.94 -8.23
C MET A 106 17.73 -5.55 -8.50
N ASN A 107 17.87 -6.36 -9.56
CA ASN A 107 19.16 -6.96 -9.91
C ASN A 107 20.22 -5.88 -10.21
N TRP A 108 19.85 -4.82 -10.93
CA TRP A 108 20.73 -3.69 -11.20
C TRP A 108 21.16 -2.95 -9.93
N LEU A 109 20.23 -2.70 -9.00
CA LEU A 109 20.53 -2.06 -7.72
C LEU A 109 21.44 -2.91 -6.84
N VAL A 110 21.24 -4.23 -6.81
CA VAL A 110 22.09 -5.18 -6.08
C VAL A 110 23.51 -5.21 -6.66
N GLN A 111 23.64 -5.34 -8.00
CA GLN A 111 24.96 -5.32 -8.65
C GLN A 111 25.70 -3.98 -8.45
N ARG A 112 24.96 -2.86 -8.42
CA ARG A 112 25.53 -1.54 -8.13
C ARG A 112 26.01 -1.44 -6.68
N LYS A 113 25.32 -2.09 -5.75
CA LYS A 113 25.72 -2.15 -4.34
C LYS A 113 26.97 -3.02 -4.18
N ASP A 114 27.02 -4.20 -4.80
CA ASP A 114 28.21 -5.08 -4.80
C ASP A 114 29.45 -4.39 -5.41
N ARG A 115 29.28 -3.60 -6.48
CA ARG A 115 30.38 -2.78 -7.04
C ARG A 115 30.83 -1.64 -6.13
N ARG A 116 29.96 -1.11 -5.27
CA ARG A 116 30.29 -0.03 -4.32
C ARG A 116 30.86 -0.54 -3.01
N GLU A 117 30.43 -1.72 -2.57
CA GLU A 117 30.93 -2.40 -1.38
C GLU A 117 32.20 -3.20 -1.64
N GLY A 118 32.78 -3.08 -2.84
CA GLY A 118 34.17 -3.45 -3.19
C GLY A 118 34.74 -4.47 -2.22
N LYS A 119 34.36 -5.74 -2.40
CA LYS A 119 35.10 -6.81 -1.74
C LYS A 119 36.59 -6.59 -2.06
N PRO A 120 37.49 -6.74 -1.07
CA PRO A 120 38.92 -6.78 -1.34
C PRO A 120 39.24 -7.83 -2.42
#